data_AF-D9VUT9-F1
#
_entry.id   AF-D9VUT9-F1
#
_cell.length_a   1.000
_cell.length_b   1.000
_cell.length_c   1.000
_cell.angle_alpha   90.00
_cell.angle_beta   90.00
_cell.angle_gamma   90.00
#
_symmetry.space_group_name_H-M   'P 1'
#
loop_
_entity.id
_entity.type
_entity.pdbx_description
1 polymer ?
#
loop_
_entity_poly.entity_id
_entity_poly.type
_entity_poly.pdbx_seq_one_letter_code
_entity_poly.pdbx_strand_id
1 'polypeptide(L)'
;MCWSAAADLTACTAVSAVGVVCLARARRARDLPVAALPLLLGAHQLVEAAVWHAGGGCGPATTAWAVIALPVLPLWVPLGVLLAAAPGSRRRLLGPAAAGAATAAVLAYCLAVRPVSAAVRGRVIG
;
A
#
# COMPACT_ATOMS: atom_id res chain seq x y z
N MET A 1 8.12 -9.47 -2.99
CA MET A 1 8.97 -10.59 -3.48
C MET A 1 8.06 -11.47 -4.29
N CYS A 2 7.91 -11.15 -5.56
CA CYS A 2 6.86 -11.65 -6.42
C CYS A 2 7.47 -12.84 -7.18
N TRP A 3 6.77 -13.96 -7.27
CA TRP A 3 7.31 -15.18 -7.89
C TRP A 3 6.24 -15.94 -8.66
N SER A 4 4.99 -15.92 -8.19
CA SER A 4 3.82 -16.51 -8.87
C SER A 4 2.50 -16.00 -8.27
N ALA A 5 1.42 -16.06 -9.05
CA ALA A 5 0.07 -15.70 -8.58
C ALA A 5 -0.39 -16.52 -7.36
N ALA A 6 0.00 -17.80 -7.26
CA ALA A 6 -0.33 -18.63 -6.09
C ALA A 6 0.40 -18.18 -4.81
N ALA A 7 1.65 -17.73 -4.95
CA ALA A 7 2.41 -17.16 -3.83
C ALA A 7 1.77 -15.84 -3.36
N ASP A 8 1.36 -14.99 -4.29
CA ASP A 8 0.71 -13.71 -3.97
C ASP A 8 -0.65 -13.92 -3.29
N LEU A 9 -1.43 -14.92 -3.72
CA LEU A 9 -2.69 -15.29 -3.05
C LEU A 9 -2.45 -15.81 -1.63
N THR A 10 -1.47 -16.69 -1.45
CA THR A 10 -1.14 -17.24 -0.11
C THR A 10 -0.68 -16.12 0.83
N ALA A 11 0.19 -15.23 0.34
CA ALA A 11 0.66 -14.07 1.09
C ALA A 11 -0.50 -13.12 1.43
N CYS A 12 -1.37 -12.80 0.45
CA CYS A 12 -2.55 -11.97 0.65
C CYS A 12 -3.44 -12.53 1.77
N THR A 13 -3.76 -13.84 1.76
CA THR A 13 -4.61 -14.45 2.78
C THR A 13 -3.98 -14.36 4.16
N ALA A 14 -2.72 -14.73 4.30
CA ALA A 14 -2.02 -14.71 5.59
C ALA A 14 -1.91 -13.28 6.15
N VAL A 15 -1.48 -12.32 5.32
CA VAL A 15 -1.29 -10.92 5.72
C VAL A 15 -2.64 -10.25 6.03
N SER A 16 -3.69 -10.55 5.25
CA SER A 16 -5.03 -10.03 5.51
C SER A 16 -5.61 -10.56 6.82
N ALA A 17 -5.42 -11.86 7.12
CA ALA A 17 -5.86 -12.44 8.39
C ALA A 17 -5.19 -11.74 9.59
N VAL A 18 -3.87 -11.50 9.51
CA VAL A 18 -3.15 -10.70 10.52
C VAL A 18 -3.74 -9.30 10.64
N GLY A 19 -4.06 -8.65 9.52
CA GLY A 19 -4.68 -7.32 9.52
C GLY A 19 -6.06 -7.28 10.18
N VAL A 20 -6.91 -8.29 9.93
CA VAL A 20 -8.19 -8.44 10.65
C VAL A 20 -7.96 -8.55 12.16
N VAL A 21 -7.00 -9.38 12.57
CA VAL A 21 -6.64 -9.52 14.00
C VAL A 21 -6.14 -8.20 14.58
N CYS A 22 -5.27 -7.48 13.88
CA CYS A 22 -4.78 -6.17 14.30
C CYS A 22 -5.93 -5.16 14.49
N LEU A 23 -6.87 -5.09 13.55
CA LEU A 23 -8.04 -4.23 13.67
C LEU A 23 -8.96 -4.63 14.82
N ALA A 24 -9.25 -5.92 14.97
CA ALA A 24 -10.10 -6.43 16.06
C ALA A 24 -9.48 -6.17 17.45
N ARG A 25 -8.14 -6.11 17.53
CA ARG A 25 -7.40 -5.82 18.77
C ARG A 25 -7.16 -4.34 19.00
N ALA A 26 -7.36 -3.47 18.01
CA ALA A 26 -7.14 -2.04 18.14
C ALA A 26 -8.17 -1.43 19.11
N ARG A 27 -7.68 -0.86 20.21
CA ARG A 27 -8.54 -0.27 21.26
C ARG A 27 -8.80 1.22 21.07
N ARG A 28 -8.00 1.89 20.24
CA ARG A 28 -8.06 3.34 20.03
C ARG A 28 -8.22 3.62 18.55
N ALA A 29 -9.17 4.49 18.19
CA ALA A 29 -9.42 4.87 16.81
C ALA A 29 -8.17 5.39 16.09
N ARG A 30 -7.29 6.10 16.81
CA ARG A 30 -6.02 6.62 16.27
C ARG A 30 -4.99 5.55 15.90
N ASP A 31 -5.13 4.33 16.42
CA ASP A 31 -4.24 3.20 16.12
C ASP A 31 -4.75 2.41 14.88
N LEU A 32 -6.00 2.65 14.45
CA LEU A 32 -6.63 1.93 13.32
C LEU A 32 -5.86 2.05 12.00
N PRO A 33 -5.33 3.23 11.58
CA PRO A 33 -4.62 3.32 10.31
C PRO A 33 -3.37 2.43 10.26
N VAL A 34 -2.65 2.31 11.39
CA VAL A 34 -1.49 1.42 11.51
C VAL A 34 -1.95 -0.04 11.55
N ALA A 35 -3.00 -0.33 12.30
CA ALA A 35 -3.57 -1.68 12.38
C ALA A 35 -4.16 -2.17 11.04
N ALA A 36 -4.59 -1.26 10.16
CA ALA A 36 -5.10 -1.56 8.82
C ALA A 36 -3.99 -1.80 7.78
N LEU A 37 -2.73 -1.48 8.09
CA LEU A 37 -1.61 -1.63 7.13
C LEU A 37 -1.50 -3.06 6.55
N PRO A 38 -1.60 -4.14 7.34
CA PRO A 38 -1.54 -5.48 6.76
C PRO A 38 -2.71 -5.75 5.81
N LEU A 39 -3.93 -5.27 6.09
CA LEU A 39 -5.04 -5.41 5.14
C LEU A 39 -4.79 -4.68 3.82
N LEU A 40 -4.23 -3.48 3.88
CA LEU A 40 -3.85 -2.73 2.68
C LEU A 40 -2.78 -3.48 1.87
N LEU A 41 -1.77 -4.06 2.53
CA LEU A 41 -0.74 -4.86 1.87
C LEU A 41 -1.30 -6.17 1.30
N GLY A 42 -2.22 -6.82 2.00
CA GLY A 42 -2.93 -8.00 1.50
C GLY A 42 -3.73 -7.67 0.23
N ALA A 43 -4.49 -6.58 0.25
CA ALA A 43 -5.20 -6.09 -0.93
C ALA A 43 -4.22 -5.76 -2.08
N HIS A 44 -3.05 -5.21 -1.78
CA HIS A 44 -2.01 -4.96 -2.79
C HIS A 44 -1.53 -6.27 -3.45
N GLN A 45 -1.25 -7.32 -2.68
CA GLN A 45 -0.86 -8.62 -3.22
C GLN A 45 -1.99 -9.28 -4.05
N LEU A 46 -3.25 -9.08 -3.67
CA LEU A 46 -4.38 -9.55 -4.48
C LEU A 46 -4.46 -8.85 -5.83
N VAL A 47 -4.27 -7.53 -5.84
CA VAL A 47 -4.21 -6.75 -7.09
C VAL A 47 -3.00 -7.16 -7.92
N GLU A 48 -1.86 -7.42 -7.28
CA GLU A 48 -0.65 -7.92 -7.94
C GLU A 48 -0.91 -9.26 -8.65
N ALA A 49 -1.58 -10.21 -7.99
CA ALA A 49 -2.00 -11.47 -8.61
C ALA A 49 -2.91 -11.25 -9.83
N ALA A 50 -3.79 -10.25 -9.80
CA ALA A 50 -4.63 -9.89 -10.94
C ALA A 50 -3.81 -9.29 -12.11
N VAL A 51 -2.80 -8.47 -11.83
CA VAL A 51 -1.87 -7.95 -12.86
C VAL A 51 -1.09 -9.10 -13.51
N TRP A 52 -0.62 -10.07 -12.71
CA TRP A 52 0.01 -11.29 -13.24
C TRP A 52 -0.93 -12.08 -14.16
N HIS A 53 -2.18 -12.27 -13.75
CA HIS A 53 -3.16 -13.01 -14.54
C HIS A 53 -3.46 -12.31 -15.88
N ALA A 54 -3.45 -10.98 -15.90
CA ALA A 54 -3.61 -10.18 -17.12
C ALA A 54 -2.36 -10.17 -18.02
N GLY A 55 -1.22 -10.72 -17.57
CA GLY A 55 0.04 -10.66 -18.31
C GLY A 55 0.75 -9.31 -18.24
N GLY A 56 0.39 -8.44 -17.28
CA GLY A 56 0.87 -7.07 -17.18
C GLY A 56 0.15 -6.11 -18.14
N GLY A 57 0.85 -5.06 -18.57
CA GLY A 57 0.35 -4.05 -19.49
C GLY A 57 -0.44 -2.93 -18.82
N CYS A 58 -1.20 -2.20 -19.64
CA CYS A 58 -2.07 -1.11 -19.20
C CYS A 58 -3.44 -1.67 -18.82
N GLY A 59 -4.02 -1.23 -17.70
CA GLY A 59 -5.36 -1.67 -17.30
C GLY A 59 -5.72 -1.28 -15.88
N PRO A 60 -6.99 -1.51 -15.48
CA PRO A 60 -7.48 -1.10 -14.17
C PRO A 60 -6.74 -1.77 -13.01
N ALA A 61 -6.31 -3.03 -13.16
CA ALA A 61 -5.50 -3.74 -12.16
C ALA A 61 -4.10 -3.09 -12.01
N THR A 62 -3.44 -2.76 -13.12
CA THR A 62 -2.15 -2.05 -13.14
C THR A 62 -2.27 -0.67 -12.50
N THR A 63 -3.32 0.08 -12.81
CA THR A 63 -3.58 1.38 -12.19
C THR A 63 -3.81 1.25 -10.69
N ALA A 64 -4.63 0.28 -10.25
CA ALA A 64 -4.86 0.03 -8.83
C ALA A 64 -3.57 -0.37 -8.11
N TRP A 65 -2.76 -1.24 -8.70
CA TRP A 65 -1.45 -1.65 -8.19
C TRP A 65 -0.54 -0.43 -8.00
N ALA A 66 -0.39 0.40 -9.03
CA ALA A 66 0.44 1.60 -8.99
C ALA A 66 -0.07 2.63 -7.98
N VAL A 67 -1.39 2.84 -7.88
CA VAL A 67 -1.98 3.78 -6.91
C VAL A 67 -1.74 3.31 -5.47
N ILE A 68 -1.88 2.02 -5.18
CA ILE A 68 -1.62 1.52 -3.84
C ILE A 68 -0.13 1.65 -3.48
N ALA A 69 0.77 1.26 -4.40
CA ALA A 69 2.20 1.28 -4.16
C ALA A 69 2.79 2.69 -4.06
N LEU A 70 2.38 3.61 -4.95
CA LEU A 70 3.06 4.88 -5.16
C LEU A 70 2.49 6.01 -4.30
N PRO A 71 1.23 6.47 -4.43
CA PRO A 71 0.73 7.54 -3.57
C PRO A 71 0.17 7.05 -2.24
N VAL A 72 -0.54 5.92 -2.20
CA VAL A 72 -1.26 5.52 -0.98
C VAL A 72 -0.31 5.15 0.15
N LEU A 73 0.68 4.27 -0.08
CA LEU A 73 1.61 3.85 0.98
C LEU A 73 2.45 5.01 1.56
N PRO A 74 3.08 5.88 0.76
CA PRO A 74 3.84 7.03 1.27
C PRO A 74 3.00 8.04 2.06
N LEU A 75 1.70 8.14 1.80
CA LEU A 75 0.80 8.95 2.60
C LEU A 75 0.36 8.23 3.88
N TRP A 76 -0.10 6.99 3.73
CA TRP A 76 -0.79 6.23 4.78
C TRP A 76 0.14 5.87 5.94
N VAL A 77 1.36 5.43 5.65
CA VAL A 77 2.31 4.99 6.68
C VAL A 77 2.68 6.13 7.64
N PRO A 78 3.24 7.27 7.20
CA PRO A 78 3.66 8.31 8.13
C PRO A 78 2.47 8.99 8.81
N LEU A 79 1.32 9.13 8.14
CA LEU A 79 0.11 9.64 8.80
C LEU A 79 -0.41 8.68 9.86
N GLY A 80 -0.47 7.37 9.58
CA GLY A 80 -0.88 6.38 10.55
C GLY A 80 0.01 6.40 11.79
N VAL A 81 1.33 6.47 11.59
CA VAL A 81 2.30 6.59 12.70
C VAL A 81 2.09 7.89 13.47
N LEU A 82 1.90 9.02 12.79
CA LEU A 82 1.65 10.32 13.43
C LEU A 82 0.36 10.30 14.29
N LEU A 83 -0.70 9.64 13.81
CA LEU A 83 -1.97 9.52 14.53
C LEU A 83 -1.85 8.63 15.77
N ALA A 84 -1.18 7.48 15.64
CA ALA A 84 -0.94 6.53 16.72
C ALA A 84 0.02 7.06 17.79
N ALA A 85 0.93 7.97 17.41
CA ALA A 85 1.97 8.49 18.27
C ALA A 85 1.44 9.26 19.50
N ALA A 86 2.18 9.11 20.60
CA ALA A 86 1.95 9.87 21.83
C ALA A 86 2.11 11.39 21.57
N PRO A 87 1.39 12.26 22.29
CA PRO A 87 1.41 13.70 22.05
C PRO A 87 2.82 14.32 21.98
N GLY A 88 3.73 13.89 22.88
CA GLY A 88 5.11 14.39 22.93
C GLY A 88 5.99 14.03 21.73
N SER A 89 5.63 12.99 20.96
CA SER A 89 6.38 12.55 19.77
C SER A 89 5.86 13.12 18.45
N ARG A 90 4.64 13.68 18.42
CA ARG A 90 3.97 14.11 17.18
C ARG A 90 4.76 15.15 16.39
N ARG A 91 5.36 16.13 17.09
CA ARG A 91 6.16 17.20 16.45
C ARG A 91 7.31 16.65 15.60
N ARG A 92 7.97 15.57 16.05
CA ARG A 92 9.07 14.93 15.31
C ARG A 92 8.58 14.17 14.07
N LEU A 93 7.31 13.77 14.07
CA LEU A 93 6.68 13.00 12.99
C LEU A 93 6.01 13.90 11.93
N LEU A 94 5.88 15.20 12.18
CA LEU A 94 5.34 16.16 11.21
C LEU A 94 6.20 16.23 9.95
N GLY A 95 7.53 16.21 10.08
CA GLY A 95 8.45 16.22 8.94
C GLY A 95 8.25 15.01 8.02
N PRO A 96 8.33 13.77 8.53
CA PRO A 96 8.02 12.56 7.77
C PRO A 96 6.61 12.54 7.17
N ALA A 97 5.59 13.02 7.90
CA ALA A 97 4.24 13.13 7.39
C ALA A 97 4.11 14.12 6.22
N ALA A 98 4.76 15.28 6.32
CA ALA A 98 4.79 16.26 5.25
C ALA A 98 5.54 15.73 4.02
N ALA A 99 6.68 15.08 4.22
CA ALA A 99 7.45 14.45 3.14
C ALA A 99 6.65 13.34 2.44
N GLY A 100 5.96 12.49 3.21
CA GLY A 100 5.06 11.47 2.69
C GLY A 100 3.90 12.06 1.89
N ALA A 101 3.27 13.12 2.41
CA ALA A 101 2.20 13.83 1.71
C ALA A 101 2.66 14.49 0.41
N ALA A 102 3.81 15.16 0.41
CA ALA A 102 4.39 15.76 -0.78
C ALA A 102 4.74 14.70 -1.83
N THR A 103 5.36 13.59 -1.40
CA THR A 103 5.69 12.45 -2.28
C THR A 103 4.43 11.85 -2.89
N ALA A 104 3.39 11.62 -2.06
CA ALA A 104 2.12 11.09 -2.53
C ALA A 104 1.43 12.03 -3.53
N ALA A 105 1.45 13.35 -3.28
CA ALA A 105 0.87 14.33 -4.20
C ALA A 105 1.59 14.33 -5.57
N VAL A 106 2.92 14.32 -5.57
CA VAL A 106 3.71 14.25 -6.81
C VAL A 106 3.43 12.95 -7.55
N LEU A 107 3.45 11.80 -6.87
CA LEU A 107 3.21 10.51 -7.51
C LEU A 107 1.76 10.37 -8.02
N ALA A 108 0.77 10.85 -7.26
CA ALA A 108 -0.62 10.88 -7.71
C ALA A 108 -0.79 11.76 -8.96
N TYR A 109 -0.18 12.95 -8.98
CA TYR A 109 -0.17 13.81 -10.15
C TYR A 109 0.46 13.09 -11.36
N CYS A 110 1.61 12.45 -11.15
CA CYS A 110 2.30 11.70 -12.20
C CYS A 110 1.44 10.57 -12.77
N LEU A 111 0.70 9.84 -11.93
CA LEU A 111 -0.21 8.77 -12.36
C LEU A 111 -1.45 9.32 -13.09
N ALA A 112 -1.91 10.52 -12.76
CA ALA A 112 -3.05 11.15 -13.39
C ALA A 112 -2.73 11.69 -14.80
N VAL A 113 -1.50 12.14 -15.03
CA VAL A 113 -1.09 12.78 -16.30
C VAL A 113 -0.24 11.91 -17.22
N ARG A 114 0.22 10.75 -16.75
CA ARG A 114 1.07 9.84 -17.54
C ARG A 114 0.43 8.46 -17.66
N PRO A 115 0.61 7.77 -18.81
CA PRO A 115 0.13 6.41 -18.97
C PRO A 115 0.85 5.48 -17.97
N VAL A 116 0.08 4.61 -17.32
CA VAL A 116 0.58 3.63 -16.36
C VAL A 116 0.62 2.26 -17.05
N SER A 117 1.81 1.68 -17.09
CA SER A 117 2.08 0.37 -17.67
C SER A 117 2.85 -0.45 -16.65
N ALA A 118 2.46 -1.70 -16.45
CA ALA A 118 3.24 -2.67 -15.68
C ALA A 118 3.96 -3.61 -16.66
N ALA A 119 5.27 -3.70 -16.54
CA ALA A 119 6.08 -4.67 -17.27
C ALA A 119 6.41 -5.85 -16.34
N VAL A 120 6.03 -7.05 -16.78
CA VAL A 120 6.48 -8.28 -16.14
C VAL A 120 7.94 -8.54 -16.57
N ARG A 121 8.89 -8.29 -15.68
CA ARG A 121 10.32 -8.55 -15.91
C ARG A 121 10.74 -9.80 -15.15
N GLY A 122 10.56 -10.96 -15.77
CA GLY A 122 10.89 -12.25 -15.16
C GLY A 122 9.94 -12.59 -14.02
N ARG A 123 10.35 -12.36 -12.77
CA ARG A 123 9.54 -12.61 -11.57
C ARG A 123 9.06 -11.35 -10.86
N VAL A 124 9.39 -10.17 -11.35
CA VAL A 124 8.97 -8.91 -10.73
C VAL A 124 8.06 -8.12 -11.67
N ILE A 125 7.09 -7.44 -11.09
CA ILE A 125 6.28 -6.42 -11.78
C ILE A 125 6.93 -5.06 -11.49
N GLY A 126 7.16 -4.28 -12.54
CA GLY A 126 7.74 -2.93 -12.46
C GLY A 126 7.23 -1.98 -13.52
#